data_AF-A0A537JSQ2-F1
#
_entry.id   AF-A0A537JSQ2-F1
#
_cell.length_a   1.000
_cell.length_b   1.000
_cell.length_c   1.000
_cell.angle_alpha   90.00
_cell.angle_beta   90.00
_cell.angle_gamma   90.00
#
_symmetry.space_group_name_H-M   'P 1'
#
loop_
_entity.id
_entity.type
_entity.pdbx_description
1 polymer ?
#
loop_
_entity_poly.entity_id
_entity_poly.type
_entity_poly.pdbx_seq_one_letter_code
_entity_poly.pdbx_strand_id
1 'polypeptide(L)'
;MKNILIAVILLFPATTFCQYYYNDILDARVTGERMKNYAKQKVKTITATGYDANGAKTTDFNEWQEINAEKRILKITTRNGQQVSRQYYQFDSQFKLISITDSSGDIKSTTTYSYDNTGNISLIKTTTKDSLQDFNETVEHQYQYNSAGKPEKLWRIINGTDTSEYRLSLEE
;
A
#
# COMPACT_ATOMS: atom_id res chain seq x y z
N MET A 1 27.12 32.83 -44.10
CA MET A 1 27.91 32.03 -43.13
C MET A 1 26.96 31.20 -42.30
N LYS A 2 27.34 29.96 -42.05
CA LYS A 2 26.52 28.80 -41.69
C LYS A 2 26.77 28.50 -40.21
N ASN A 3 25.87 28.90 -39.31
CA ASN A 3 25.93 28.54 -37.89
C ASN A 3 24.53 27.99 -37.51
N ILE A 4 24.26 26.72 -37.81
CA ILE A 4 24.29 25.58 -36.87
C ILE A 4 23.35 25.77 -35.66
N LEU A 5 22.28 24.99 -35.76
CA LEU A 5 21.28 24.56 -34.80
C LEU A 5 21.86 24.21 -33.41
N ILE A 6 21.19 24.63 -32.33
CA ILE A 6 21.20 23.89 -31.06
C ILE A 6 19.74 23.57 -30.74
N ALA A 7 19.32 22.37 -31.11
CA ALA A 7 18.10 21.75 -30.58
C ALA A 7 18.45 21.19 -29.20
N VAL A 8 18.00 21.86 -28.13
CA VAL A 8 18.06 21.30 -26.78
C VAL A 8 16.94 20.26 -26.69
N ILE A 9 17.31 18.99 -26.88
CA ILE A 9 16.44 17.85 -26.59
C ILE A 9 16.43 17.67 -25.06
N LEU A 10 15.37 18.15 -24.41
CA LEU A 10 15.03 17.80 -23.04
C LEU A 10 14.54 16.35 -23.01
N LEU A 11 15.46 15.41 -22.84
CA LEU A 11 15.16 14.04 -22.40
C LEU A 11 14.79 14.10 -20.92
N PHE A 12 13.52 14.37 -20.62
CA PHE A 12 12.97 14.07 -19.29
C PHE A 12 12.86 12.54 -19.15
N PRO A 13 13.48 11.92 -18.14
CA PRO A 13 13.29 10.50 -17.89
C PRO A 13 11.85 10.26 -17.41
N ALA A 14 11.10 9.47 -18.17
CA ALA A 14 9.77 8.97 -17.83
C ALA A 14 9.85 7.81 -16.81
N THR A 15 10.51 8.01 -15.66
CA THR A 15 10.71 6.97 -14.63
C THR A 15 9.70 7.05 -13.48
N THR A 16 8.56 7.71 -13.67
CA THR A 16 7.65 8.05 -12.56
C THR A 16 6.69 6.95 -12.13
N PHE A 17 6.55 5.84 -12.87
CA PHE A 17 5.63 4.76 -12.49
C PHE A 17 6.29 3.63 -11.68
N CYS A 18 7.60 3.42 -11.83
CA CYS A 18 8.27 2.28 -11.22
C CYS A 18 8.48 2.43 -9.70
N GLN A 19 8.70 3.66 -9.23
CA GLN A 19 8.87 3.95 -7.80
C GLN A 19 7.70 3.47 -6.95
N TYR A 20 6.46 3.54 -7.48
CA TYR A 20 5.26 3.14 -6.75
C TYR A 20 5.26 1.63 -6.48
N TYR A 21 5.76 0.81 -7.40
CA TYR A 21 5.81 -0.63 -7.21
C TYR A 21 6.93 -1.10 -6.29
N TYR A 22 8.01 -0.34 -6.15
CA TYR A 22 8.99 -0.64 -5.11
C TYR A 22 8.43 -0.34 -3.71
N ASN A 23 7.63 0.73 -3.59
CA ASN A 23 6.97 1.09 -2.33
C ASN A 23 5.98 0.04 -1.86
N ASP A 24 5.28 -0.65 -2.76
CA ASP A 24 4.42 -1.78 -2.40
C ASP A 24 5.13 -2.80 -1.47
N ILE A 25 6.39 -3.12 -1.78
CA ILE A 25 7.20 -4.07 -1.01
C ILE A 25 7.64 -3.46 0.32
N LEU A 26 8.11 -2.20 0.28
CA LEU A 26 8.61 -1.51 1.45
C LEU A 26 7.50 -1.23 2.47
N ASP A 27 6.34 -0.73 2.02
CA ASP A 27 5.24 -0.35 2.88
C ASP A 27 4.63 -1.55 3.61
N ALA A 28 4.53 -2.69 2.92
CA ALA A 28 4.11 -3.95 3.53
C ALA A 28 5.07 -4.39 4.65
N ARG A 29 6.38 -4.29 4.40
CA ARG A 29 7.43 -4.62 5.40
C ARG A 29 7.37 -3.67 6.60
N VAL A 30 7.33 -2.37 6.34
CA VAL A 30 7.26 -1.33 7.39
C VAL A 30 6.00 -1.51 8.24
N THR A 31 4.88 -1.83 7.61
CA THR A 31 3.61 -2.08 8.30
C THR A 31 3.67 -3.32 9.19
N GLY A 32 4.32 -4.40 8.74
CA GLY A 32 4.58 -5.59 9.54
C GLY A 32 5.44 -5.30 10.77
N GLU A 33 6.58 -4.62 10.59
CA GLU A 33 7.46 -4.24 11.69
C GLU A 33 6.79 -3.29 12.70
N ARG A 34 5.94 -2.37 12.22
CA ARG A 34 5.10 -1.54 13.09
C ARG A 34 4.16 -2.37 13.96
N MET A 35 3.44 -3.34 13.38
CA MET A 35 2.55 -4.22 14.13
C MET A 35 3.31 -5.08 15.15
N LYS A 36 4.46 -5.61 14.77
CA LYS A 36 5.35 -6.35 15.67
C LYS A 36 5.80 -5.50 16.86
N ASN A 37 6.15 -4.24 16.62
CA ASN A 37 6.51 -3.30 17.68
C ASN A 37 5.32 -2.98 18.59
N TYR A 38 4.12 -2.78 18.03
CA TYR A 38 2.91 -2.60 18.85
C TYR A 38 2.64 -3.80 19.75
N ALA A 39 2.73 -5.02 19.22
CA ALA A 39 2.57 -6.24 20.00
C ALA A 39 3.63 -6.36 21.12
N LYS A 40 4.91 -6.11 20.80
CA LYS A 40 6.02 -6.13 21.77
C LYS A 40 5.81 -5.14 22.91
N GLN A 41 5.35 -3.94 22.60
CA GLN A 41 5.11 -2.87 23.57
C GLN A 41 3.72 -2.95 24.22
N LYS A 42 2.92 -3.97 23.90
CA LYS A 42 1.56 -4.17 24.40
C LYS A 42 0.65 -2.96 24.14
N VAL A 43 0.87 -2.27 23.02
CA VAL A 43 -0.02 -1.18 22.56
C VAL A 43 -1.38 -1.78 22.25
N LYS A 44 -2.44 -1.21 22.81
CA LYS A 44 -3.84 -1.63 22.56
C LYS A 44 -4.60 -0.65 21.70
N THR A 45 -4.38 0.64 21.92
CA THR A 45 -5.12 1.70 21.24
C THR A 45 -4.21 2.89 20.95
N ILE A 46 -4.37 3.51 19.79
CA ILE A 46 -3.79 4.81 19.44
C ILE A 46 -4.93 5.71 18.98
N THR A 47 -4.96 6.96 19.42
CA THR A 47 -6.02 7.91 19.06
C THR A 47 -5.43 9.22 18.60
N ALA A 48 -6.04 9.82 17.59
CA ALA A 48 -5.75 11.19 17.17
C ALA A 48 -7.04 12.03 17.20
N THR A 49 -6.92 13.29 17.62
CA THR A 49 -8.02 14.25 17.70
C THR A 49 -7.59 15.55 17.02
N GLY A 50 -8.47 16.09 16.17
CA GLY A 50 -8.25 17.36 15.49
C GLY A 50 -8.38 18.57 16.43
N TYR A 51 -7.56 19.59 16.16
CA TYR A 51 -7.61 20.88 16.82
C TYR A 51 -7.60 22.00 15.77
N ASP A 52 -8.31 23.08 16.03
CA ASP A 52 -8.31 24.27 15.17
C ASP A 52 -7.10 25.18 15.47
N ALA A 53 -6.98 26.29 14.73
CA ALA A 53 -5.90 27.25 14.88
C ALA A 53 -5.87 27.94 16.26
N ASN A 54 -6.98 27.91 17.00
CA ASN A 54 -7.10 28.46 18.35
C ASN A 54 -6.85 27.40 19.44
N GLY A 55 -6.55 26.15 19.04
CA GLY A 55 -6.37 25.04 19.97
C GLY A 55 -7.67 24.47 20.53
N ALA A 56 -8.82 24.79 19.94
CA ALA A 56 -10.09 24.16 20.30
C ALA A 56 -10.21 22.81 19.59
N LYS A 57 -10.75 21.81 20.30
CA LYS A 57 -11.00 20.47 19.71
C LYS A 57 -12.04 20.58 18.60
N THR A 58 -11.76 19.95 17.47
CA THR A 58 -12.72 19.82 16.38
C THR A 58 -13.35 18.43 16.41
N THR A 59 -14.60 18.35 15.96
CA THR A 59 -15.28 17.06 15.74
C THR A 59 -15.00 16.49 14.36
N ASP A 60 -14.39 17.28 13.49
CA ASP A 60 -14.20 16.95 12.08
C ASP A 60 -13.21 15.81 11.90
N PHE A 61 -12.07 15.86 12.58
CA PHE A 61 -11.06 14.80 12.46
C PHE A 61 -10.90 14.01 13.75
N ASN A 62 -11.06 12.69 13.65
CA ASN A 62 -10.65 11.75 14.69
C ASN A 62 -10.15 10.44 14.06
N GLU A 63 -9.14 9.83 14.66
CA GLU A 63 -8.64 8.51 14.28
C GLU A 63 -8.55 7.60 15.50
N TRP A 64 -8.96 6.34 15.34
CA TRP A 64 -8.79 5.28 16.32
C TRP A 64 -8.10 4.09 15.68
N GLN A 65 -6.96 3.70 16.24
CA GLN A 65 -6.29 2.45 15.91
C GLN A 65 -6.49 1.47 17.05
N GLU A 66 -7.08 0.31 16.77
CA GLU A 66 -7.29 -0.79 17.71
C GLU A 66 -6.32 -1.93 17.35
N ILE A 67 -5.45 -2.30 18.29
CA ILE A 67 -4.42 -3.31 18.12
C ILE A 67 -4.84 -4.56 18.88
N ASN A 68 -5.04 -5.66 18.16
CA ASN A 68 -5.22 -6.98 18.75
C ASN A 68 -3.98 -7.84 18.46
N ALA A 69 -3.06 -7.89 19.42
CA ALA A 69 -1.80 -8.63 19.27
C ALA A 69 -2.00 -10.15 19.19
N GLU A 70 -2.98 -10.70 19.90
CA GLU A 70 -3.27 -12.14 19.93
C GLU A 70 -3.78 -12.64 18.57
N LYS A 71 -4.72 -11.89 17.98
CA LYS A 71 -5.28 -12.17 16.66
C LYS A 71 -4.41 -11.63 15.52
N ARG A 72 -3.40 -10.81 15.84
CA ARG A 72 -2.55 -10.08 14.88
C ARG A 72 -3.38 -9.30 13.88
N ILE A 73 -4.26 -8.46 14.42
CA ILE A 73 -5.13 -7.57 13.67
C ILE A 73 -4.86 -6.13 14.12
N LEU A 74 -4.70 -5.23 13.16
CA LEU A 74 -4.74 -3.78 13.37
C LEU A 74 -5.97 -3.24 12.64
N LYS A 75 -6.84 -2.56 13.36
CA LYS A 75 -8.00 -1.88 12.79
C LYS A 75 -7.80 -0.38 12.94
N ILE A 76 -7.98 0.37 11.86
CA ILE A 76 -7.91 1.83 11.86
C ILE A 76 -9.29 2.34 11.44
N THR A 77 -9.86 3.25 12.21
CA THR A 77 -11.08 3.97 11.88
C THR A 77 -10.77 5.44 11.85
N THR A 78 -10.98 6.07 10.70
CA THR A 78 -10.75 7.51 10.53
C THR A 78 -12.08 8.17 10.22
N ARG A 79 -12.39 9.24 10.95
CA ARG A 79 -13.52 10.13 10.68
C ARG A 79 -12.97 11.45 10.17
N ASN A 80 -13.50 11.91 9.05
CA ASN A 80 -13.27 13.25 8.52
C ASN A 80 -14.63 13.88 8.14
N GLY A 81 -15.15 14.74 9.01
CA GLY A 81 -16.51 15.26 8.95
C GLY A 81 -17.54 14.13 9.03
N GLN A 82 -18.35 13.99 7.97
CA GLN A 82 -19.36 12.93 7.82
C GLN A 82 -18.78 11.62 7.25
N GLN A 83 -17.56 11.65 6.69
CA GLN A 83 -16.95 10.48 6.09
C GLN A 83 -16.27 9.63 7.16
N VAL A 84 -16.51 8.32 7.10
CA VAL A 84 -15.85 7.33 7.95
C VAL A 84 -15.21 6.28 7.04
N SER A 85 -13.90 6.12 7.16
CA SER A 85 -13.18 5.00 6.57
C SER A 85 -12.78 3.99 7.65
N ARG A 86 -12.73 2.71 7.27
CA ARG A 86 -12.25 1.63 8.13
C ARG A 86 -11.28 0.75 7.37
N GLN A 87 -10.09 0.61 7.93
CA GLN A 87 -9.04 -0.25 7.42
C GLN A 87 -8.78 -1.39 8.39
N TYR A 88 -8.69 -2.61 7.86
CA TYR A 88 -8.39 -3.82 8.61
C TYR A 88 -7.15 -4.46 8.05
N TYR A 89 -6.10 -4.52 8.85
CA TYR A 89 -4.83 -5.15 8.53
C TYR A 89 -4.73 -6.48 9.27
N GLN A 90 -4.36 -7.53 8.55
CA GLN A 90 -4.12 -8.86 9.13
C GLN A 90 -2.68 -9.27 8.88
N PHE A 91 -2.11 -9.98 9.85
CA PHE A 91 -0.72 -10.41 9.79
C PHE A 91 -0.58 -11.90 10.12
N ASP A 92 0.42 -12.55 9.50
CA ASP A 92 0.77 -13.92 9.80
C ASP A 92 1.51 -14.05 11.14
N SER A 93 1.92 -15.27 11.49
CA SER A 93 2.65 -15.55 12.75
C SER A 93 4.01 -14.85 12.87
N GLN A 94 4.60 -14.41 11.76
CA GLN A 94 5.86 -13.67 11.70
C GLN A 94 5.65 -12.15 11.60
N PHE A 95 4.41 -11.67 11.72
CA PHE A 95 4.00 -10.29 11.50
C PHE A 95 4.19 -9.80 10.05
N LYS A 96 4.24 -10.69 9.06
CA LYS A 96 4.13 -10.29 7.66
C LYS A 96 2.69 -9.94 7.34
N LEU A 97 2.48 -8.82 6.65
CA LEU A 97 1.16 -8.34 6.25
C LEU A 97 0.54 -9.34 5.25
N ILE A 98 -0.66 -9.85 5.52
CA ILE A 98 -1.33 -10.81 4.63
C ILE A 98 -2.55 -10.20 3.92
N SER A 99 -3.21 -9.23 4.55
CA SER A 99 -4.30 -8.51 3.92
C SER A 99 -4.53 -7.12 4.50
N ILE A 100 -5.04 -6.23 3.64
CA ILE A 100 -5.65 -4.95 3.99
C ILE A 100 -7.05 -4.94 3.40
N THR A 101 -8.06 -4.70 4.22
CA THR A 101 -9.41 -4.34 3.74
C THR A 101 -9.66 -2.88 4.04
N ASP A 102 -9.89 -2.06 3.03
CA ASP A 102 -10.37 -0.67 3.19
C ASP A 102 -11.86 -0.62 2.82
N SER A 103 -12.61 0.15 3.59
CA SER A 103 -14.02 0.43 3.38
C SER A 103 -14.28 1.90 3.67
N SER A 104 -14.65 2.65 2.63
CA SER A 104 -15.00 4.07 2.71
C SER A 104 -16.25 4.32 1.89
N GLY A 105 -17.34 4.74 2.54
CA GLY A 105 -18.65 4.80 1.89
C GLY A 105 -19.06 3.42 1.35
N ASP A 106 -19.45 3.38 0.08
CA ASP A 106 -19.92 2.17 -0.62
C ASP A 106 -18.81 1.42 -1.37
N ILE A 107 -17.58 1.93 -1.32
CA ILE A 107 -16.42 1.31 -1.96
C ILE A 107 -15.67 0.47 -0.92
N LYS A 108 -15.40 -0.79 -1.28
CA LYS A 108 -14.57 -1.70 -0.52
C LYS A 108 -13.43 -2.20 -1.38
N SER A 109 -12.21 -2.05 -0.90
CA SER A 109 -11.03 -2.69 -1.49
C SER A 109 -10.45 -3.75 -0.57
N THR A 110 -9.90 -4.81 -1.14
CA THR A 110 -9.19 -5.84 -0.40
C THR A 110 -7.89 -6.14 -1.12
N THR A 111 -6.78 -5.81 -0.47
CA THR A 111 -5.42 -6.13 -0.91
C THR A 111 -4.93 -7.35 -0.15
N THR A 112 -4.37 -8.33 -0.86
CA THR A 112 -3.77 -9.54 -0.29
C THR A 112 -2.32 -9.68 -0.71
N TYR A 113 -1.50 -10.22 0.16
CA TYR A 113 -0.06 -10.36 -0.03
C TYR A 113 0.33 -11.82 0.08
N SER A 114 1.04 -12.31 -0.93
CA SER A 114 1.65 -13.64 -0.93
C SER A 114 3.16 -13.53 -0.89
N TYR A 115 3.79 -14.51 -0.27
CA TYR A 115 5.23 -14.56 -0.08
C TYR A 115 5.81 -15.82 -0.69
N ASP A 116 7.00 -15.73 -1.27
CA ASP A 116 7.77 -16.89 -1.68
C ASP A 116 8.42 -17.62 -0.47
N ASN A 117 9.09 -18.73 -0.75
CA ASN A 117 9.78 -19.54 0.27
C ASN A 117 10.95 -18.81 0.94
N THR A 118 11.48 -17.75 0.33
CA THR A 118 12.53 -16.91 0.90
C THR A 118 11.98 -15.74 1.73
N GLY A 119 10.65 -15.59 1.75
CA GLY A 119 9.96 -14.54 2.49
C GLY A 119 9.82 -13.22 1.74
N ASN A 120 10.14 -13.17 0.45
CA ASN A 120 9.90 -12.00 -0.39
C ASN A 120 8.46 -11.99 -0.89
N ILE A 121 7.90 -10.79 -1.14
CA ILE A 121 6.54 -10.66 -1.67
C ILE A 121 6.54 -11.13 -3.13
N SER A 122 5.78 -12.18 -3.43
CA SER A 122 5.67 -12.73 -4.78
C SER A 122 4.45 -12.20 -5.52
N LEU A 123 3.35 -11.92 -4.80
CA LEU A 123 2.11 -11.42 -5.37
C LEU A 123 1.45 -10.42 -4.43
N ILE A 124 0.99 -9.31 -4.98
CA ILE A 124 0.04 -8.41 -4.36
C ILE A 124 -1.21 -8.40 -5.22
N LYS A 125 -2.36 -8.69 -4.64
CA LYS A 125 -3.63 -8.73 -5.36
C LYS A 125 -4.64 -7.84 -4.68
N THR A 126 -5.10 -6.83 -5.40
CA THR A 126 -6.12 -5.88 -4.96
C THR A 126 -7.41 -6.13 -5.72
N THR A 127 -8.51 -6.32 -4.99
CA THR A 127 -9.86 -6.35 -5.55
C THR A 127 -10.65 -5.17 -5.01
N THR A 128 -11.19 -4.34 -5.90
CA THR A 128 -12.04 -3.19 -5.57
C THR A 128 -13.46 -3.46 -6.01
N LYS A 129 -14.42 -3.22 -5.12
CA LYS A 129 -15.85 -3.38 -5.37
C LYS A 129 -16.60 -2.11 -4.99
N ASP A 130 -17.49 -1.67 -5.87
CA ASP A 130 -18.48 -0.62 -5.59
C ASP A 130 -19.87 -1.26 -5.67
N SER A 131 -20.57 -1.31 -4.53
CA SER A 131 -21.89 -1.94 -4.46
C SER A 131 -23.00 -1.14 -5.13
N LEU A 132 -22.81 0.15 -5.41
CA LEU A 132 -23.82 0.99 -6.07
C LEU A 132 -23.72 0.93 -7.60
N GLN A 133 -22.51 0.70 -8.13
CA GLN A 133 -22.24 0.76 -9.57
C GLN A 133 -22.00 -0.61 -10.22
N ASP A 134 -22.16 -1.71 -9.47
CA ASP A 134 -21.83 -3.09 -9.92
C ASP A 134 -20.41 -3.18 -10.52
N PHE A 135 -19.49 -2.41 -9.95
CA PHE A 135 -18.11 -2.36 -10.41
C PHE A 135 -17.25 -3.34 -9.60
N ASN A 136 -16.44 -4.12 -10.31
CA ASN A 136 -15.45 -5.01 -9.73
C ASN A 136 -14.19 -5.01 -10.58
N GLU A 137 -13.07 -4.58 -9.99
CA GLU A 137 -11.75 -4.61 -10.62
C GLU A 137 -10.79 -5.41 -9.77
N THR A 138 -9.95 -6.22 -10.42
CA THR A 138 -8.82 -6.91 -9.79
C THR A 138 -7.52 -6.45 -10.44
N VAL A 139 -6.56 -6.03 -9.62
CA VAL A 139 -5.20 -5.68 -10.04
C VAL A 139 -4.22 -6.59 -9.31
N GLU A 140 -3.34 -7.25 -10.04
CA GLU A 140 -2.29 -8.10 -9.51
C GLU A 140 -0.92 -7.53 -9.85
N HIS A 141 -0.01 -7.47 -8.88
CA HIS A 141 1.42 -7.21 -9.07
C HIS A 141 2.18 -8.49 -8.72
N GLN A 142 2.75 -9.16 -9.73
CA GLN A 142 3.53 -10.39 -9.57
C GLN A 142 5.01 -10.07 -9.70
N TYR A 143 5.76 -10.22 -8.61
CA TYR A 143 7.16 -9.82 -8.50
C TYR A 143 8.12 -10.97 -8.81
N GLN A 144 9.24 -10.64 -9.45
CA GLN A 144 10.37 -11.52 -9.71
C GLN A 144 11.64 -10.89 -9.14
N TYR A 145 12.48 -11.74 -8.56
CA TYR A 145 13.70 -11.34 -7.86
C TYR A 145 14.92 -11.95 -8.56
N ASN A 146 16.01 -11.21 -8.58
CA ASN A 146 17.29 -11.72 -9.04
C ASN A 146 17.93 -12.67 -8.00
N SER A 147 19.07 -13.27 -8.35
CA SER A 147 19.81 -14.18 -7.46
C SER A 147 20.29 -13.55 -6.15
N ALA A 148 20.42 -12.23 -6.09
CA ALA A 148 20.75 -11.47 -4.88
C ALA A 148 19.52 -11.14 -4.01
N GLY A 149 18.33 -11.61 -4.39
CA GLY A 149 17.08 -11.38 -3.65
C GLY A 149 16.54 -9.96 -3.80
N LYS A 150 16.94 -9.22 -4.85
CA LYS A 150 16.44 -7.88 -5.16
C LYS A 150 15.32 -7.97 -6.21
N PRO A 151 14.24 -7.18 -6.08
CA PRO A 151 13.20 -7.16 -7.10
C PRO A 151 13.77 -6.62 -8.40
N GLU A 152 13.65 -7.41 -9.47
CA GLU A 152 14.17 -7.09 -10.80
C GLU A 152 13.03 -6.70 -11.75
N LYS A 153 11.87 -7.34 -11.58
CA LYS A 153 10.74 -7.21 -12.50
C LYS A 153 9.43 -7.46 -11.81
N LEU A 154 8.36 -6.88 -12.34
CA LEU A 154 7.00 -7.30 -12.03
C LEU A 154 6.09 -7.31 -13.25
N TRP A 155 5.03 -8.10 -13.15
CA TRP A 155 3.89 -8.05 -14.04
C TRP A 155 2.71 -7.40 -13.33
N ARG A 156 2.15 -6.35 -13.92
CA ARG A 156 0.87 -5.80 -13.52
C ARG A 156 -0.22 -6.39 -14.40
N ILE A 157 -1.20 -7.04 -13.81
CA ILE A 157 -2.30 -7.72 -14.50
C ILE A 157 -3.62 -7.14 -14.01
N ILE A 158 -4.42 -6.55 -14.89
CA ILE A 158 -5.77 -6.07 -14.57
C ILE A 158 -6.80 -7.09 -15.08
N ASN A 159 -7.73 -7.48 -14.21
CA ASN A 159 -8.84 -8.38 -14.50
C ASN A 159 -8.44 -9.72 -15.15
N GLY A 160 -7.18 -10.13 -14.93
CA GLY A 160 -6.62 -11.34 -15.54
C GLY A 160 -6.30 -11.22 -17.04
N THR A 161 -6.44 -10.04 -17.65
CA THR A 161 -6.30 -9.84 -19.10
C THR A 161 -5.23 -8.81 -19.44
N ASP A 162 -5.31 -7.59 -18.91
CA ASP A 162 -4.44 -6.49 -19.33
C ASP A 162 -3.11 -6.57 -18.58
N THR A 163 -2.05 -6.94 -19.29
CA THR A 163 -0.74 -7.21 -18.69
C THR A 163 0.28 -6.16 -19.10
N SER A 164 1.03 -5.64 -18.13
CA SER A 164 2.16 -4.72 -18.35
C SER A 164 3.39 -5.20 -17.57
N GLU A 165 4.56 -5.20 -18.21
CA GLU A 165 5.84 -5.48 -17.56
C GLU A 165 6.44 -4.18 -17.01
N TYR A 166 6.94 -4.21 -15.79
CA TYR A 166 7.80 -3.16 -15.25
C TYR A 166 9.11 -3.77 -14.77
N ARG A 167 10.22 -3.05 -15.00
CA ARG A 167 11.56 -3.45 -14.58
C ARG A 167 12.09 -2.47 -13.56
N LEU A 168 12.71 -3.00 -12.51
CA LEU A 168 13.35 -2.21 -11.47
C LEU A 168 14.85 -2.24 -11.70
N SER A 169 15.43 -1.08 -11.97
CA SER A 169 16.87 -0.89 -12.01
C SER A 169 17.31 -0.27 -10.69
N LEU A 170 18.09 -1.01 -9.92
CA LEU A 170 18.67 -0.54 -8.67
C LEU A 170 20.08 -0.05 -8.94
N GLU A 171 20.48 1.06 -8.32
CA GLU A 171 21.89 1.44 -8.28
C GLU A 171 22.66 0.40 -7.45
N GLU A 172 23.79 -0.07 -7.98
CA GLU A 172 24.70 -1.01 -7.33
C GLU A 172 25.52 -0.35 -6.20
#